data_AF-A0A956D324-F1
#
_entry.id   AF-A0A956D324-F1
#
_cell.length_a   1.000
_cell.length_b   1.000
_cell.length_c   1.000
_cell.angle_alpha   90.00
_cell.angle_beta   90.00
_cell.angle_gamma   90.00
#
_symmetry.space_group_name_H-M   'P 1'
#
loop_
_entity.id
_entity.type
_entity.pdbx_description
1 polymer ?
#
loop_
_entity_poly.entity_id
_entity_poly.type
_entity_poly.pdbx_seq_one_letter_code
_entity_poly.pdbx_strand_id
1 'polypeptide(L)'
;MPSHDHTSTTPSYELPLRGAANPSSHADGTTPGSFANAPDVGGPLAYSSPDTPGMPAPSAKTAWDFLPDGWTRGPDGFAVAPEGFTPITQLEHARLGIVTPEMKRVAEREPHLSAEQVRDEIAAGRMIIPANRVHLGYRLDPMAIGRASRTKVNANLGASPVSSGTDEEVEKMRWSVRWGADTVM
;
A
#
# COMPACT_ATOMS: atom_id res chain seq x y z
N MET A 1 53.67 1.83 -11.31
CA MET A 1 52.37 1.44 -10.73
C MET A 1 51.54 0.84 -11.84
N PRO A 2 50.98 -0.38 -11.69
CA PRO A 2 50.16 -0.99 -12.73
C PRO A 2 48.79 -0.29 -12.77
N SER A 3 48.40 0.20 -13.94
CA SER A 3 47.05 0.69 -14.20
C SER A 3 46.09 -0.49 -14.25
N HIS A 4 45.24 -0.63 -13.23
CA HIS A 4 44.11 -1.55 -13.28
C HIS A 4 43.05 -0.96 -14.20
N ASP A 5 43.05 -1.39 -15.45
CA ASP A 5 41.98 -1.13 -16.39
C ASP A 5 40.81 -2.07 -16.02
N HIS A 6 39.90 -1.60 -15.18
CA HIS A 6 38.65 -2.28 -14.89
C HIS A 6 37.71 -2.09 -16.08
N THR A 7 37.85 -2.91 -17.11
CA THR A 7 36.76 -3.14 -18.07
C THR A 7 35.61 -3.80 -17.32
N SER A 8 34.76 -2.98 -16.73
CA SER A 8 33.47 -3.36 -16.16
C SER A 8 32.59 -3.89 -17.29
N THR A 9 32.67 -5.19 -17.58
CA THR A 9 31.65 -5.89 -18.35
C THR A 9 30.36 -5.82 -17.53
N THR A 10 29.51 -4.85 -17.86
CA THR A 10 28.18 -4.74 -17.27
C THR A 10 27.43 -6.03 -17.61
N PRO A 11 27.01 -6.83 -16.62
CA PRO A 11 26.27 -8.05 -16.90
C PRO A 11 24.97 -7.66 -17.63
N SER A 12 24.84 -8.07 -18.90
CA SER A 12 23.62 -7.88 -19.67
C SER A 12 22.64 -8.99 -19.31
N TYR A 13 21.62 -8.66 -18.54
CA TYR A 13 20.46 -9.52 -18.33
C TYR A 13 19.28 -8.95 -19.11
N GLU A 14 18.56 -9.81 -19.84
CA GLU A 14 17.23 -9.44 -20.33
C GLU A 14 16.28 -9.39 -19.13
N LEU A 15 15.68 -8.22 -18.93
CA LEU A 15 14.76 -8.00 -17.82
C LEU A 15 13.39 -8.60 -18.19
N PRO A 16 12.78 -9.44 -17.31
CA PRO A 16 11.44 -9.98 -17.55
C PRO A 16 10.39 -8.88 -17.32
N LEU A 17 10.30 -7.93 -18.26
CA LEU A 17 9.35 -6.81 -18.26
C LEU A 17 7.97 -7.29 -18.74
N ARG A 18 7.31 -8.21 -18.02
CA ARG A 18 5.92 -8.59 -18.32
C ARG A 18 4.94 -7.50 -17.88
N GLY A 19 4.94 -6.34 -18.56
CA GLY A 19 4.07 -5.21 -18.25
C GLY A 19 4.53 -4.33 -17.07
N ALA A 20 5.71 -4.61 -16.51
CA ALA A 20 6.40 -3.75 -15.55
C ALA A 20 7.27 -2.71 -16.28
N ALA A 21 7.37 -1.49 -15.75
CA ALA A 21 8.34 -0.49 -16.19
C ALA A 21 9.64 -0.65 -15.39
N ASN A 22 10.80 -0.38 -16.01
CA ASN A 22 12.04 -0.23 -15.26
C ASN A 22 11.98 1.11 -14.48
N PRO A 23 11.94 1.09 -13.13
CA PRO A 23 11.91 2.32 -12.35
C PRO A 23 13.25 3.08 -12.38
N SER A 24 14.32 2.45 -12.86
CA SER A 24 15.60 3.11 -13.07
C SER A 24 15.66 3.82 -14.41
N SER A 25 16.30 5.00 -14.44
CA SER A 25 16.66 5.71 -15.67
C SER A 25 17.77 5.01 -16.47
N HIS A 26 18.46 4.03 -15.87
CA HIS A 26 19.54 3.23 -16.46
C HIS A 26 19.31 1.72 -16.29
N ALA A 27 19.80 0.90 -17.22
CA ALA A 27 19.65 -0.56 -17.17
C ALA A 27 20.28 -1.21 -15.91
N ASP A 28 21.27 -0.54 -15.32
CA ASP A 28 22.09 -1.05 -14.22
C ASP A 28 21.46 -0.84 -12.84
N GLY A 29 20.41 -0.01 -12.75
CA GLY A 29 19.85 0.44 -11.48
C GLY A 29 18.84 -0.51 -10.84
N THR A 30 18.50 -1.62 -11.51
CA THR A 30 17.49 -2.57 -11.03
C THR A 30 17.91 -4.01 -11.25
N THR A 31 18.01 -4.78 -10.17
CA THR A 31 18.19 -6.22 -10.25
C THR A 31 16.96 -6.89 -10.87
N PRO A 32 17.09 -8.01 -11.60
CA PRO A 32 15.96 -8.73 -12.23
C PRO A 32 14.76 -9.09 -11.32
N GLY A 33 14.90 -9.05 -9.99
CA GLY A 33 13.81 -9.23 -9.02
C GLY A 33 13.08 -7.94 -8.59
N SER A 34 13.47 -6.77 -9.12
CA SER A 34 12.90 -5.46 -8.74
C SER A 34 11.68 -5.06 -9.59
N PHE A 35 11.23 -5.90 -10.52
CA PHE A 35 10.11 -5.61 -11.42
C PHE A 35 8.83 -6.12 -10.78
N ALA A 36 8.01 -5.20 -10.29
CA ALA A 36 6.64 -5.51 -9.92
C ALA A 36 5.73 -5.29 -11.14
N ASN A 37 4.89 -6.28 -11.45
CA ASN A 37 3.77 -6.04 -12.38
C ASN A 37 2.90 -4.87 -11.88
N ALA A 38 2.21 -4.20 -12.81
CA ALA A 38 1.20 -3.21 -12.47
C ALA A 38 0.19 -3.79 -11.44
N PRO A 39 -0.37 -2.96 -10.54
CA PRO A 39 -1.37 -3.42 -9.59
C PRO A 39 -2.60 -3.99 -10.33
N ASP A 40 -2.91 -5.25 -10.07
CA ASP A 40 -4.14 -5.91 -10.54
C ASP A 40 -5.28 -5.55 -9.59
N VAL A 41 -5.94 -4.43 -9.88
CA VAL A 41 -6.98 -3.87 -9.01
C VAL A 41 -8.12 -4.87 -8.84
N GLY A 42 -8.43 -5.22 -7.60
CA GLY A 42 -9.43 -6.25 -7.26
C GLY A 42 -9.00 -7.70 -7.55
N GLY A 43 -7.85 -7.93 -8.17
CA GLY A 43 -7.29 -9.26 -8.41
C GLY A 43 -6.87 -10.00 -7.14
N PRO A 44 -6.38 -11.25 -7.20
CA PRO A 44 -5.96 -11.99 -6.00
C PRO A 44 -4.48 -11.81 -5.62
N LEU A 45 -3.64 -11.30 -6.53
CA LEU A 45 -2.18 -11.29 -6.36
C LEU A 45 -1.67 -9.97 -5.76
N ALA A 46 -1.05 -10.03 -4.59
CA ALA A 46 -0.43 -8.86 -3.95
C ALA A 46 0.99 -8.54 -4.48
N TYR A 47 1.70 -9.55 -4.99
CA TYR A 47 3.06 -9.42 -5.48
C TYR A 47 3.29 -10.41 -6.64
N SER A 48 3.52 -9.88 -7.84
CA SER A 48 4.10 -10.65 -8.92
C SER A 48 5.36 -9.91 -9.36
N SER A 49 6.49 -10.36 -8.82
CA SER A 49 7.74 -10.33 -9.59
C SER A 49 7.58 -11.49 -10.57
N PRO A 50 7.39 -11.22 -11.88
CA PRO A 50 7.18 -12.30 -12.82
C PRO A 50 8.41 -13.20 -12.80
N ASP A 51 8.22 -14.43 -12.35
CA ASP A 51 9.12 -15.54 -12.60
C ASP A 51 10.58 -15.35 -12.14
N THR A 52 10.81 -14.76 -10.95
CA THR A 52 12.15 -14.82 -10.34
C THR A 52 12.56 -16.30 -10.23
N PRO A 53 13.60 -16.76 -10.95
CA PRO A 53 13.95 -18.18 -10.99
C PRO A 53 14.19 -18.73 -9.58
N GLY A 54 13.50 -19.81 -9.22
CA GLY A 54 13.58 -20.43 -7.89
C GLY A 54 12.63 -19.89 -6.84
N MET A 55 11.84 -18.84 -7.12
CA MET A 55 10.77 -18.41 -6.21
C MET A 55 9.55 -19.34 -6.31
N PRO A 56 8.91 -19.69 -5.18
CA PRO A 56 7.70 -20.50 -5.19
C PRO A 56 6.54 -19.75 -5.86
N ALA A 57 5.59 -20.51 -6.42
CA ALA A 57 4.37 -19.94 -6.96
C ALA A 57 3.58 -19.19 -5.88
N PRO A 58 2.83 -18.13 -6.23
CA PRO A 58 1.93 -17.47 -5.30
C PRO A 58 0.96 -18.44 -4.64
N SER A 59 0.59 -18.16 -3.39
CA SER A 59 -0.43 -18.90 -2.66
C SER A 59 -1.74 -18.97 -3.47
N ALA A 60 -2.34 -20.16 -3.53
CA ALA A 60 -3.69 -20.33 -4.06
C ALA A 60 -4.77 -19.74 -3.15
N LYS A 61 -4.44 -19.52 -1.86
CA LYS A 61 -5.32 -18.83 -0.91
C LYS A 61 -5.26 -17.32 -1.11
N THR A 62 -6.43 -16.70 -1.05
CA THR A 62 -6.71 -15.27 -1.11
C THR A 62 -7.07 -14.73 0.27
N ALA A 63 -7.21 -13.41 0.41
CA ALA A 63 -7.69 -12.78 1.65
C ALA A 63 -9.08 -13.28 2.10
N TRP A 64 -9.89 -13.82 1.19
CA TRP A 64 -11.22 -14.36 1.46
C TRP A 64 -11.20 -15.75 2.09
N ASP A 65 -10.07 -16.47 2.00
CA ASP A 65 -9.87 -17.76 2.68
C ASP A 65 -9.54 -17.60 4.17
N PHE A 66 -9.33 -16.35 4.61
CA PHE A 66 -9.01 -15.98 5.99
C PHE A 66 -10.09 -15.06 6.59
N LEU A 67 -11.36 -15.31 6.24
CA LEU A 67 -12.48 -14.65 6.90
C LEU A 67 -12.58 -15.10 8.37
N PRO A 68 -13.02 -14.23 9.29
CA PRO A 68 -13.21 -14.60 10.69
C PRO A 68 -14.26 -15.71 10.87
N ASP A 69 -14.23 -16.39 12.01
CA ASP A 69 -15.22 -17.42 12.33
C ASP A 69 -16.65 -16.88 12.24
N GLY A 70 -17.53 -17.68 11.62
CA GLY A 70 -18.94 -17.32 11.38
C GLY A 70 -19.17 -16.41 10.17
N TRP A 71 -18.12 -15.88 9.54
CA TRP A 71 -18.26 -15.16 8.28
C TRP A 71 -18.26 -16.14 7.11
N THR A 72 -19.04 -15.82 6.08
CA THR A 72 -19.09 -16.61 4.85
C THR A 72 -18.94 -15.70 3.64
N ARG A 73 -18.67 -16.28 2.46
CA ARG A 73 -18.62 -15.51 1.21
C ARG A 73 -19.97 -15.61 0.50
N GLY A 74 -20.58 -14.46 0.23
CA GLY A 74 -21.83 -14.33 -0.50
C GLY A 74 -21.67 -14.54 -2.00
N PRO A 75 -22.80 -14.75 -2.72
CA PRO A 75 -22.80 -14.94 -4.17
C PRO A 75 -22.44 -13.68 -4.96
N ASP A 76 -22.55 -12.51 -4.34
CA ASP A 76 -22.13 -11.20 -4.85
C ASP A 76 -20.61 -10.95 -4.71
N GLY A 77 -19.89 -11.90 -4.12
CA GLY A 77 -18.43 -11.85 -3.95
C GLY A 77 -17.97 -11.16 -2.66
N PHE A 78 -18.89 -10.56 -1.89
CA PHE A 78 -18.62 -9.94 -0.60
C PHE A 78 -18.77 -10.96 0.54
N ALA A 79 -18.35 -10.58 1.74
CA ALA A 79 -18.55 -11.39 2.91
C ALA A 79 -19.93 -11.13 3.53
N VAL A 80 -20.49 -12.18 4.13
CA VAL A 80 -21.70 -12.14 4.95
C VAL A 80 -21.26 -12.36 6.40
N ALA A 81 -21.45 -11.35 7.23
CA ALA A 81 -21.16 -11.43 8.66
C ALA A 81 -22.31 -12.10 9.43
N PRO A 82 -22.03 -12.63 10.64
CA PRO A 82 -23.07 -13.12 11.56
C PRO A 82 -24.13 -12.07 11.87
N GLU A 83 -25.33 -12.53 12.22
CA GLU A 83 -26.43 -11.65 12.64
C GLU A 83 -26.02 -10.75 13.82
N GLY A 84 -26.37 -9.47 13.75
CA GLY A 84 -26.04 -8.48 14.78
C GLY A 84 -24.62 -7.90 14.71
N PHE A 85 -23.77 -8.36 13.77
CA PHE A 85 -22.45 -7.77 13.59
C PHE A 85 -22.53 -6.33 13.07
N THR A 86 -21.74 -5.42 13.65
CA THR A 86 -21.64 -4.02 13.22
C THR A 86 -20.19 -3.72 12.82
N PRO A 87 -19.92 -3.34 11.56
CA PRO A 87 -18.57 -3.02 11.12
C PRO A 87 -18.05 -1.73 11.77
N ILE A 88 -16.77 -1.71 12.13
CA ILE A 88 -16.09 -0.57 12.75
C ILE A 88 -14.90 -0.13 11.90
N THR A 89 -14.10 -1.09 11.44
CA THR A 89 -12.89 -0.85 10.67
C THR A 89 -13.20 -0.71 9.18
N GLN A 90 -12.31 -0.07 8.44
CA GLN A 90 -12.44 0.07 6.98
C GLN A 90 -12.42 -1.30 6.28
N LEU A 91 -11.68 -2.27 6.81
CA LEU A 91 -11.65 -3.65 6.29
C LEU A 91 -13.01 -4.35 6.43
N GLU A 92 -13.67 -4.22 7.57
CA GLU A 92 -14.99 -4.82 7.80
C GLU A 92 -16.03 -4.21 6.88
N HIS A 93 -16.06 -2.88 6.75
CA HIS A 93 -16.96 -2.19 5.82
C HIS A 93 -16.71 -2.66 4.38
N ALA A 94 -15.45 -2.71 3.96
CA ALA A 94 -15.08 -3.12 2.62
C ALA A 94 -15.49 -4.56 2.31
N ARG A 95 -15.25 -5.49 3.24
CA ARG A 95 -15.63 -6.89 3.09
C ARG A 95 -17.14 -7.07 3.01
N LEU A 96 -17.93 -6.21 3.64
CA LEU A 96 -19.39 -6.18 3.53
C LEU A 96 -19.89 -5.43 2.28
N GLY A 97 -18.99 -5.02 1.36
CA GLY A 97 -19.35 -4.31 0.14
C GLY A 97 -19.64 -2.82 0.32
N ILE A 98 -19.47 -2.28 1.53
CA ILE A 98 -19.84 -0.91 1.91
C ILE A 98 -18.71 0.07 1.55
N VAL A 99 -19.05 1.10 0.78
CA VAL A 99 -18.16 2.24 0.48
C VAL A 99 -18.35 3.33 1.54
N THR A 100 -17.30 3.59 2.33
CA THR A 100 -17.31 4.58 3.42
C THR A 100 -17.00 6.00 2.92
N PRO A 101 -17.28 7.06 3.71
CA PRO A 101 -16.83 8.42 3.39
C PRO A 101 -15.31 8.52 3.24
N GLU A 102 -14.54 7.77 4.03
CA GLU A 102 -13.07 7.75 3.93
C GLU A 102 -12.61 7.16 2.60
N MET A 103 -13.24 6.10 2.11
CA MET A 103 -12.94 5.53 0.79
C MET A 103 -13.23 6.52 -0.35
N LYS A 104 -14.35 7.25 -0.27
CA LYS A 104 -14.68 8.33 -1.22
C LYS A 104 -13.63 9.43 -1.18
N ARG A 105 -13.23 9.85 0.02
CA ARG A 105 -12.20 10.88 0.21
C ARG A 105 -10.84 10.45 -0.34
N VAL A 106 -10.47 9.17 -0.20
CA VAL A 106 -9.27 8.62 -0.84
C VAL A 106 -9.37 8.68 -2.36
N ALA A 107 -10.51 8.30 -2.95
CA ALA A 107 -10.71 8.36 -4.41
C ALA A 107 -10.61 9.79 -4.95
N GLU A 108 -11.06 10.81 -4.20
CA GLU A 108 -10.83 12.22 -4.56
C GLU A 108 -9.34 12.59 -4.59
N ARG A 109 -8.53 12.04 -3.68
CA ARG A 109 -7.08 12.28 -3.61
C ARG A 109 -6.30 11.47 -4.65
N GLU A 110 -6.84 10.33 -5.04
CA GLU A 110 -6.27 9.40 -6.00
C GLU A 110 -7.21 9.26 -7.21
N PRO A 111 -7.33 10.30 -8.06
CA PRO A 111 -8.37 10.37 -9.10
C PRO A 111 -8.26 9.29 -10.19
N HIS A 112 -7.18 8.49 -10.17
CA HIS A 112 -7.03 7.30 -11.01
C HIS A 112 -7.71 6.05 -10.44
N LEU A 113 -8.33 6.13 -9.25
CA LEU A 113 -9.11 5.06 -8.61
C LEU A 113 -10.53 5.53 -8.28
N SER A 114 -11.52 4.66 -8.49
CA SER A 114 -12.88 4.86 -7.98
C SER A 114 -12.99 4.45 -6.50
N ALA A 115 -14.05 4.89 -5.82
CA ALA A 115 -14.30 4.51 -4.43
C ALA A 115 -14.56 3.00 -4.27
N GLU A 116 -15.17 2.37 -5.27
CA GLU A 116 -15.37 0.92 -5.35
C GLU A 116 -14.04 0.18 -5.54
N GLN A 117 -13.14 0.70 -6.39
CA GLN A 117 -11.79 0.13 -6.54
C GLN A 117 -10.98 0.22 -5.25
N VAL A 118 -11.07 1.34 -4.52
CA VAL A 118 -10.48 1.50 -3.19
C VAL A 118 -11.08 0.48 -2.21
N ARG A 119 -12.40 0.33 -2.18
CA ARG A 119 -13.08 -0.68 -1.36
C ARG A 119 -12.57 -2.08 -1.69
N ASP A 120 -12.47 -2.45 -2.95
CA ASP A 120 -12.09 -3.80 -3.38
C ASP A 120 -10.63 -4.12 -3.00
N GLU A 121 -9.72 -3.15 -3.12
CA GLU A 121 -8.34 -3.29 -2.64
C GLU A 121 -8.27 -3.46 -1.11
N ILE A 122 -9.11 -2.74 -0.37
CA ILE A 122 -9.20 -2.87 1.09
C ILE A 122 -9.79 -4.22 1.47
N ALA A 123 -10.88 -4.66 0.82
CA ALA A 123 -11.54 -5.93 1.08
C ALA A 123 -10.60 -7.11 0.81
N ALA A 124 -9.77 -6.99 -0.22
CA ALA A 124 -8.73 -7.95 -0.58
C ALA A 124 -7.45 -7.84 0.28
N GLY A 125 -7.40 -6.92 1.24
CA GLY A 125 -6.28 -6.75 2.17
C GLY A 125 -4.99 -6.21 1.56
N ARG A 126 -5.06 -5.55 0.40
CA ARG A 126 -3.90 -4.96 -0.31
C ARG A 126 -3.78 -3.45 -0.14
N MET A 127 -4.80 -2.83 0.43
CA MET A 127 -4.82 -1.41 0.75
C MET A 127 -5.41 -1.22 2.14
N ILE A 128 -4.91 -0.22 2.85
CA ILE A 128 -5.44 0.21 4.13
C ILE A 128 -5.73 1.72 4.10
N ILE A 129 -6.66 2.14 4.96
CA ILE A 129 -6.87 3.54 5.31
C ILE A 129 -6.71 3.65 6.82
N PRO A 130 -5.59 4.20 7.34
CA PRO A 130 -5.37 4.37 8.76
C PRO A 130 -6.25 5.50 9.31
N ALA A 131 -7.52 5.19 9.59
CA ALA A 131 -8.53 6.16 10.01
C ALA A 131 -9.13 5.78 11.38
N ASN A 132 -8.37 6.04 12.45
CA ASN A 132 -8.90 5.90 13.80
C ASN A 132 -10.06 6.89 14.01
N ARG A 133 -11.21 6.40 14.50
CA ARG A 133 -12.44 7.18 14.73
C ARG A 133 -12.24 8.42 15.61
N VAL A 134 -11.33 8.34 16.60
CA VAL A 134 -10.98 9.48 17.45
C VAL A 134 -10.25 10.55 16.62
N HIS A 135 -9.29 10.16 15.78
CA HIS A 135 -8.53 11.08 14.95
C HIS A 135 -9.38 11.68 13.82
N LEU A 136 -10.34 10.92 13.28
CA LEU A 136 -11.36 11.45 12.36
C LEU A 136 -12.17 12.59 13.02
N GLY A 137 -12.50 12.47 14.30
CA GLY A 137 -13.13 13.54 15.08
C GLY A 137 -12.30 14.83 15.17
N TYR A 138 -10.97 14.73 15.05
CA TYR A 138 -10.04 15.86 14.99
C TYR A 138 -9.73 16.34 13.57
N ARG A 139 -10.52 15.94 12.57
CA ARG A 139 -10.39 16.32 11.15
C ARG A 139 -9.15 15.75 10.47
N LEU A 140 -8.79 14.51 10.77
CA LEU A 140 -7.90 13.72 9.92
C LEU A 140 -8.40 13.78 8.47
N ASP A 141 -7.51 14.06 7.51
CA ASP A 141 -7.80 13.91 6.08
C ASP A 141 -7.39 12.48 5.64
N PRO A 142 -8.35 11.56 5.44
CA PRO A 142 -8.07 10.17 5.10
C PRO A 142 -7.18 10.02 3.87
N MET A 143 -6.30 9.02 3.92
CA MET A 143 -5.40 8.65 2.84
C MET A 143 -5.26 7.14 2.80
N ALA A 144 -4.93 6.59 1.63
CA ALA A 144 -4.72 5.15 1.49
C ALA A 144 -3.23 4.81 1.36
N ILE A 145 -2.88 3.63 1.87
CA ILE A 145 -1.58 2.99 1.69
C ILE A 145 -1.84 1.64 1.03
N GLY A 146 -1.37 1.47 -0.20
CA GLY A 146 -1.52 0.23 -0.96
C GLY A 146 -0.87 0.34 -2.33
N ARG A 147 -0.60 -0.79 -2.98
CA ARG A 147 0.11 -0.82 -4.27
C ARG A 147 -0.62 -0.06 -5.38
N ALA A 148 -1.95 -0.05 -5.36
CA ALA A 148 -2.77 0.67 -6.35
C ALA A 148 -2.78 2.20 -6.13
N SER A 149 -2.48 2.66 -4.92
CA SER A 149 -2.35 4.10 -4.61
C SER A 149 -0.96 4.62 -4.99
N ARG A 150 -0.77 5.94 -5.03
CA ARG A 150 0.57 6.52 -5.18
C ARG A 150 1.46 6.12 -4.00
N THR A 151 2.77 5.99 -4.21
CA THR A 151 3.73 5.72 -3.13
C THR A 151 3.62 6.79 -2.05
N LYS A 152 3.62 6.35 -0.78
CA LYS A 152 3.45 7.21 0.40
C LYS A 152 4.76 7.33 1.17
N VAL A 153 5.01 8.48 1.77
CA VAL A 153 6.22 8.77 2.55
C VAL A 153 5.86 9.06 4.01
N ASN A 154 6.60 8.45 4.94
CA ASN A 154 6.47 8.69 6.37
C ASN A 154 7.64 9.51 6.92
N ALA A 155 7.35 10.48 7.80
CA ALA A 155 8.37 11.17 8.60
C ALA A 155 8.35 10.66 10.05
N ASN A 156 9.51 10.28 10.58
CA ASN A 156 9.66 9.92 11.99
C ASN A 156 10.08 11.15 12.79
N LEU A 157 9.34 11.44 13.86
CA LEU A 157 9.62 12.48 14.83
C LEU A 157 9.91 11.87 16.19
N GLY A 158 10.45 12.68 17.08
CA GLY A 158 10.87 12.19 18.38
C GLY A 158 11.46 13.30 19.22
N ALA A 159 11.00 13.32 20.46
CA ALA A 159 11.55 14.11 21.55
C ALA A 159 12.82 13.42 22.08
N SER A 160 13.94 14.13 22.14
CA SER A 160 15.15 13.64 22.80
C SER A 160 15.10 14.01 24.29
N PRO A 161 15.50 13.13 25.22
CA PRO A 161 15.55 13.45 26.66
C PRO A 161 16.38 14.68 27.00
N VAL A 162 17.26 15.10 26.09
CA VAL A 162 18.25 16.17 26.28
C VAL A 162 17.78 17.48 25.65
N SER A 163 16.84 17.44 24.70
CA SER A 163 16.38 18.59 23.93
C SER A 163 15.13 18.21 23.14
N SER A 164 13.99 18.69 23.61
CA SER A 164 12.76 18.86 22.82
C SER A 164 11.68 19.52 23.67
N GLY A 165 11.17 20.66 23.21
CA GLY A 165 9.90 21.22 23.70
C GLY A 165 8.71 20.73 22.89
N THR A 166 7.51 20.73 23.48
CA THR A 166 6.26 20.38 22.77
C THR A 166 6.07 21.23 21.51
N ASP A 167 6.39 22.52 21.57
CA ASP A 167 6.24 23.43 20.44
C ASP A 167 7.18 23.09 19.27
N GLU A 168 8.41 22.63 19.58
CA GLU A 168 9.38 22.20 18.58
C GLU A 168 8.93 20.90 17.88
N GLU A 169 8.30 19.96 18.61
CA GLU A 169 7.72 18.76 18.01
C GLU A 169 6.55 19.10 17.07
N VAL A 170 5.68 20.03 17.48
CA VAL A 170 4.58 20.51 16.63
C VAL A 170 5.12 21.21 15.38
N GLU A 171 6.18 21.99 15.50
CA GLU A 171 6.85 22.62 14.36
C GLU A 171 7.43 21.58 13.41
N LYS A 172 8.16 20.57 13.92
CA LYS A 172 8.70 19.47 13.11
C LYS A 172 7.61 18.72 12.35
N MET A 173 6.48 18.43 13.00
CA MET A 173 5.31 17.82 12.36
C MET A 173 4.75 18.70 11.24
N ARG A 174 4.55 20.01 11.49
CA ARG A 174 4.06 20.94 10.46
C ARG A 174 5.00 21.01 9.26
N TRP A 175 6.31 21.06 9.49
CA TRP A 175 7.30 21.07 8.42
C TRP A 175 7.30 19.78 7.60
N SER A 176 7.19 18.63 8.27
CA SER A 176 7.15 17.32 7.61
C SER A 176 5.97 17.22 6.65
N VAL A 177 4.76 17.56 7.11
CA VAL A 177 3.55 17.56 6.27
C VAL A 177 3.65 18.59 5.14
N ARG A 178 4.17 19.79 5.42
CA ARG A 178 4.36 20.84 4.40
C ARG A 178 5.24 20.38 3.24
N TRP A 179 6.27 19.59 3.51
CA TRP A 179 7.21 19.08 2.50
C TRP A 179 6.81 17.72 1.92
N GLY A 180 5.59 17.23 2.20
CA GLY A 180 5.03 16.07 1.52
C GLY A 180 5.16 14.75 2.28
N ALA A 181 5.39 14.76 3.59
CA ALA A 181 5.14 13.56 4.39
C ALA A 181 3.63 13.26 4.41
N ASP A 182 3.26 12.05 3.99
CA ASP A 182 1.88 11.56 4.01
C ASP A 182 1.44 11.14 5.41
N THR A 183 2.39 10.56 6.18
CA THR A 183 2.18 10.13 7.57
C THR A 183 3.33 10.58 8.44
N VAL A 184 3.07 10.67 9.75
CA VAL A 184 4.06 11.04 10.76
C VAL A 184 3.94 10.05 11.91
N MET A 185 5.09 9.60 12.43
CA MET A 185 5.19 8.75 13.62
C MET A 185 6.07 9.41 14.68
#